data_AF-A0A6C0ERQ9-F1
#
_entry.id   AF-A0A6C0ERQ9-F1
#
_cell.length_a   1.000
_cell.length_b   1.000
_cell.length_c   1.000
_cell.angle_alpha   90.00
_cell.angle_beta   90.00
_cell.angle_gamma   90.00
#
_symmetry.space_group_name_H-M   'P 1'
#
loop_
_entity.id
_entity.type
_entity.pdbx_description
1 polymer ?
#
loop_
_entity_poly.entity_id
_entity_poly.type
_entity_poly.pdbx_seq_one_letter_code
_entity_poly.pdbx_strand_id
1 'polypeptide(L)'
;MNRVFDYNGTIVSPSNPVKSLTTVKKMLAIDSADRDTTKYRWNNDFVVYLPRVYENVVNVRLVAAEFPNGSPYEFSTSATLSSFLSYFMIDIEGLNKSDECSIGADRSGYPDGYFAKIPTGNSSLTVDAPIFYSDHSAQENNGRYTPAIGKLDRLHIRIRKHDHKGKNDSLYWKNQDETSLDYSLTFEIEMLDNAFDDHSSFESRIMNRGASAPDK
;
A
#
# COMPACT_ATOMS: atom_id res chain seq x y z
N MET A 1 41.70 -27.29 -16.89
CA MET A 1 40.29 -27.03 -16.49
C MET A 1 39.96 -27.95 -15.34
N ASN A 2 39.72 -27.40 -14.14
CA ASN A 2 39.31 -28.19 -12.97
C ASN A 2 37.85 -28.61 -13.16
N ARG A 3 37.58 -29.92 -13.17
CA ARG A 3 36.22 -30.48 -13.20
C ARG A 3 35.78 -30.75 -11.77
N VAL A 4 34.54 -30.37 -11.46
CA VAL A 4 33.91 -30.63 -10.16
C VAL A 4 33.08 -31.90 -10.29
N PHE A 5 33.21 -32.80 -9.31
CA PHE A 5 32.52 -34.09 -9.29
C PHE A 5 31.65 -34.19 -8.03
N ASP A 6 30.50 -34.87 -8.14
CA ASP A 6 29.70 -35.24 -6.97
C ASP A 6 30.32 -36.42 -6.19
N TYR A 7 29.67 -36.84 -5.09
CA TYR A 7 30.12 -37.96 -4.27
C TYR A 7 30.12 -39.32 -5.00
N ASN A 8 29.43 -39.42 -6.15
CA ASN A 8 29.39 -40.59 -7.01
C ASN A 8 30.33 -40.48 -8.23
N GLY A 9 31.15 -39.44 -8.33
CA GLY A 9 32.07 -39.22 -9.45
C GLY A 9 31.39 -38.72 -10.74
N THR A 10 30.15 -38.22 -10.66
CA THR A 10 29.45 -37.59 -11.78
C THR A 10 29.96 -36.17 -11.96
N ILE A 11 30.24 -35.78 -13.20
CA ILE A 11 30.56 -34.38 -13.52
C ILE A 11 29.33 -33.53 -13.22
N VAL A 12 29.48 -32.55 -12.33
CA VAL A 12 28.46 -31.56 -12.01
C VAL A 12 28.94 -30.18 -12.42
N SER A 13 28.03 -29.36 -12.94
CA SER A 13 28.30 -27.93 -13.10
C SER A 13 27.95 -27.25 -11.77
N PRO A 14 28.83 -26.40 -11.20
CA PRO A 14 28.43 -25.54 -10.11
C PRO A 14 27.34 -24.58 -10.62
N SER A 15 26.26 -24.42 -9.85
CA SER A 15 25.26 -23.38 -10.14
C SER A 15 25.91 -22.01 -9.94
N ASN A 16 25.78 -21.13 -10.93
CA ASN A 16 26.21 -19.75 -10.81
C ASN A 16 24.99 -18.88 -10.51
N PRO A 17 25.06 -17.97 -9.52
CA PRO A 17 23.96 -17.08 -9.22
C PRO A 17 23.62 -16.19 -10.43
N VAL A 18 22.39 -16.29 -10.90
CA VAL A 18 21.86 -15.45 -11.98
C VAL A 18 21.14 -14.25 -11.38
N LYS A 19 21.45 -13.04 -11.87
CA LYS A 19 20.71 -11.84 -11.49
C LYS A 19 19.27 -11.99 -11.95
N SER A 20 18.34 -11.88 -11.01
CA SER A 20 16.91 -11.95 -11.28
C SER A 20 16.22 -10.76 -10.63
N LEU A 21 15.16 -10.28 -11.27
CA LEU A 21 14.30 -9.26 -10.70
C LEU A 21 13.36 -9.96 -9.73
N THR A 22 13.49 -9.68 -8.43
CA THR A 22 12.64 -10.26 -7.40
C THR A 22 11.78 -9.19 -6.74
N THR A 23 10.66 -9.59 -6.17
CA THR A 23 9.79 -8.70 -5.42
C THR A 23 10.16 -8.70 -3.95
N VAL A 24 10.39 -7.52 -3.37
CA VAL A 24 10.64 -7.35 -1.94
C VAL A 24 9.49 -6.57 -1.32
N LYS A 25 8.95 -7.09 -0.22
CA LYS A 25 7.87 -6.46 0.54
C LYS A 25 8.42 -5.77 1.79
N LYS A 26 7.89 -4.59 2.10
CA LYS A 26 8.19 -3.84 3.32
C LYS A 26 6.90 -3.37 3.96
N MET A 27 6.81 -3.56 5.28
CA MET A 27 5.75 -2.96 6.08
C MET A 27 6.15 -1.54 6.47
N LEU A 28 5.22 -0.61 6.32
CA LEU A 28 5.35 0.79 6.68
C LEU A 28 4.16 1.17 7.55
N ALA A 29 4.41 1.47 8.83
CA ALA A 29 3.43 2.08 9.70
C ALA A 29 3.55 3.61 9.60
N ILE A 30 2.41 4.29 9.59
CA ILE A 30 2.29 5.74 9.53
C ILE A 30 1.33 6.16 10.64
N ASP A 31 1.76 7.09 11.48
CA ASP A 31 0.89 7.77 12.42
C ASP A 31 0.60 9.18 11.92
N SER A 32 -0.67 9.60 11.98
CA SER A 32 -1.03 10.98 11.65
C SER A 32 -0.41 12.02 12.60
N ALA A 33 0.04 11.61 13.78
CA ALA A 33 0.81 12.44 14.72
C ALA A 33 2.18 12.88 14.16
N ASP A 34 2.75 12.11 13.22
CA ASP A 34 4.06 12.41 12.60
C ASP A 34 4.01 13.55 11.58
N ARG A 35 2.81 14.11 11.31
CA ARG A 35 2.64 15.26 10.42
C ARG A 35 3.31 16.51 10.99
N ASP A 36 3.70 17.42 10.11
CA ASP A 36 4.07 18.77 10.51
C ASP A 36 2.81 19.53 11.00
N THR A 37 2.64 19.65 12.31
CA THR A 37 1.47 20.28 12.93
C THR A 37 1.43 21.80 12.74
N THR A 38 2.55 22.43 12.36
CA THR A 38 2.58 23.87 12.04
C THR A 38 1.95 24.14 10.67
N LYS A 39 2.11 23.21 9.74
CA LYS A 39 1.55 23.28 8.39
C LYS A 39 0.18 22.60 8.29
N TYR A 40 0.05 21.44 8.92
CA TYR A 40 -1.14 20.59 8.92
C TYR A 40 -1.65 20.46 10.35
N ARG A 41 -2.40 21.46 10.81
CA ARG A 41 -2.95 21.47 12.17
C ARG A 41 -3.75 20.21 12.48
N TRP A 42 -4.52 19.73 11.51
CA TRP A 42 -5.42 18.58 11.64
C TRP A 42 -4.94 17.40 10.79
N ASN A 43 -5.45 16.20 11.11
CA ASN A 43 -5.09 14.94 10.46
C ASN A 43 -5.97 14.57 9.25
N ASN A 44 -6.70 15.54 8.69
CA ASN A 44 -7.58 15.34 7.53
C ASN A 44 -6.87 15.28 6.19
N ASP A 45 -5.84 16.11 6.01
CA ASP A 45 -5.15 16.33 4.74
C ASP A 45 -3.71 16.77 5.04
N PHE A 46 -2.77 15.85 4.95
CA PHE A 46 -1.39 16.09 5.37
C PHE A 46 -0.36 15.28 4.58
N VAL A 47 0.89 15.75 4.65
CA VAL A 47 2.03 15.05 4.06
C VAL A 47 2.89 14.45 5.16
N VAL A 48 3.27 13.18 4.99
CA VAL A 48 4.27 12.49 5.81
C VAL A 48 5.46 12.10 4.96
N TYR A 49 6.66 12.25 5.53
CA TYR A 49 7.91 11.84 4.89
C TYR A 49 8.22 10.39 5.25
N LEU A 50 8.59 9.60 4.25
CA LEU A 50 8.93 8.21 4.46
C LEU A 50 10.35 8.08 5.03
N PRO A 51 10.63 7.05 5.85
CA PRO A 51 11.95 6.86 6.47
C PRO A 51 13.06 6.55 5.45
N ARG A 52 12.69 6.22 4.21
CA ARG A 52 13.57 6.04 3.06
C ARG A 52 12.79 6.29 1.79
N VAL A 53 13.52 6.53 0.70
CA VAL A 53 12.94 6.48 -0.65
C VAL A 53 12.74 5.02 -1.04
N TYR A 54 11.50 4.63 -1.29
CA TYR A 54 11.18 3.34 -1.89
C TYR A 54 11.23 3.50 -3.41
N GLU A 55 11.95 2.61 -4.10
CA GLU A 55 12.14 2.68 -5.55
C GLU A 55 11.51 1.48 -6.24
N ASN A 56 11.12 1.64 -7.50
CA ASN A 56 10.50 0.59 -8.32
C ASN A 56 9.29 -0.08 -7.64
N VAL A 57 8.43 0.73 -7.01
CA VAL A 57 7.25 0.25 -6.31
C VAL A 57 6.23 -0.24 -7.34
N VAL A 58 5.90 -1.51 -7.28
CA VAL A 58 4.91 -2.15 -8.18
C VAL A 58 3.56 -2.29 -7.54
N ASN A 59 3.51 -2.30 -6.21
CA ASN A 59 2.28 -2.51 -5.49
C ASN A 59 2.33 -1.86 -4.10
N VAL A 60 1.22 -1.22 -3.71
CA VAL A 60 1.01 -0.66 -2.37
C VAL A 60 -0.36 -1.12 -1.88
N ARG A 61 -0.40 -1.70 -0.69
CA ARG A 61 -1.60 -2.25 -0.09
C ARG A 61 -1.80 -1.70 1.32
N LEU A 62 -3.01 -1.25 1.65
CA LEU A 62 -3.35 -0.95 3.04
C LEU A 62 -3.69 -2.25 3.76
N VAL A 63 -2.84 -2.64 4.72
CA VAL A 63 -2.97 -3.89 5.48
C VAL A 63 -3.83 -3.68 6.72
N ALA A 64 -3.61 -2.57 7.44
CA ALA A 64 -4.37 -2.25 8.64
C ALA A 64 -4.56 -0.74 8.79
N ALA A 65 -5.62 -0.34 9.48
CA ALA A 65 -5.84 1.04 9.89
C ALA A 65 -6.59 1.10 11.21
N GLU A 66 -6.23 2.05 12.06
CA GLU A 66 -6.80 2.23 13.39
C GLU A 66 -7.18 3.70 13.55
N PHE A 67 -8.47 3.96 13.71
CA PHE A 67 -9.00 5.31 13.92
C PHE A 67 -9.51 5.48 15.35
N PRO A 68 -9.35 6.69 15.92
CA PRO A 68 -9.75 6.97 17.28
C PRO A 68 -11.26 6.82 17.45
N ASN A 69 -11.66 6.65 18.71
CA ASN A 69 -13.06 6.73 19.07
C ASN A 69 -13.59 8.17 18.90
N GLY A 70 -14.89 8.29 18.65
CA GLY A 70 -15.56 9.58 18.47
C GLY A 70 -15.82 9.93 17.02
N SER A 71 -16.79 10.82 16.84
CA SER A 71 -17.28 11.19 15.53
C SER A 71 -16.29 12.14 14.84
N PRO A 72 -15.91 11.87 13.58
CA PRO A 72 -15.11 12.81 12.81
C PRO A 72 -15.86 14.12 12.58
N TYR A 73 -15.09 15.17 12.34
CA TYR A 73 -15.58 16.50 11.97
C TYR A 73 -15.34 16.74 10.49
N GLU A 74 -16.28 17.40 9.84
CA GLU A 74 -16.05 17.95 8.50
C GLU A 74 -15.16 19.19 8.59
N PHE A 75 -14.11 19.24 7.78
CA PHE A 75 -13.16 20.35 7.81
C PHE A 75 -13.83 21.69 7.42
N SER A 76 -14.66 21.68 6.38
CA SER A 76 -15.29 22.92 5.86
C SER A 76 -16.29 23.56 6.83
N THR A 77 -17.05 22.75 7.58
CA THR A 77 -18.13 23.22 8.47
C THR A 77 -17.74 23.19 9.94
N SER A 78 -16.65 22.48 10.30
CA SER A 78 -16.30 22.12 11.68
C SER A 78 -17.45 21.42 12.42
N ALA A 79 -18.41 20.86 11.69
CA ALA A 79 -19.54 20.14 12.26
C ALA A 79 -19.15 18.68 12.50
N THR A 80 -19.60 18.14 13.63
CA THR A 80 -19.51 16.70 13.89
C THR A 80 -20.40 15.96 12.91
N LEU A 81 -19.88 14.92 12.27
CA LEU A 81 -20.68 14.04 11.43
C LEU A 81 -21.69 13.28 12.27
N SER A 82 -22.95 13.26 11.83
CA SER A 82 -24.01 12.52 12.49
C SER A 82 -23.73 11.00 12.47
N SER A 83 -24.40 10.27 13.38
CA SER A 83 -24.04 8.94 13.86
C SER A 83 -24.03 7.80 12.83
N PHE A 84 -24.17 8.04 11.52
CA PHE A 84 -24.25 7.00 10.50
C PHE A 84 -23.45 7.34 9.24
N LEU A 85 -22.12 7.43 9.37
CA LEU A 85 -21.24 7.33 8.21
C LEU A 85 -20.88 5.87 8.02
N SER A 86 -21.33 5.21 6.95
CA SER A 86 -21.07 3.78 6.70
C SER A 86 -19.63 3.47 6.31
N TYR A 87 -18.95 4.44 5.71
CA TYR A 87 -17.56 4.35 5.30
C TYR A 87 -16.98 5.74 5.04
N PHE A 88 -15.67 5.84 5.10
CA PHE A 88 -14.91 6.95 4.52
C PHE A 88 -13.87 6.41 3.56
N MET A 89 -13.29 7.32 2.79
CA MET A 89 -12.26 7.03 1.79
C MET A 89 -10.95 7.70 2.17
N ILE A 90 -9.86 7.04 1.83
CA ILE A 90 -8.50 7.56 1.92
C ILE A 90 -8.02 7.78 0.49
N ASP A 91 -7.71 9.03 0.18
CA ASP A 91 -7.00 9.43 -1.02
C ASP A 91 -5.51 9.51 -0.70
N ILE A 92 -4.69 8.97 -1.59
CA ILE A 92 -3.24 9.16 -1.52
C ILE A 92 -2.78 9.67 -2.89
N GLU A 93 -2.24 10.89 -2.90
CA GLU A 93 -1.88 11.57 -4.15
C GLU A 93 -0.91 10.71 -4.97
N GLY A 94 -1.25 10.50 -6.25
CA GLY A 94 -0.47 9.67 -7.18
C GLY A 94 -0.60 8.16 -6.99
N LEU A 95 -1.27 7.69 -5.93
CA LEU A 95 -1.41 6.26 -5.62
C LEU A 95 -2.83 5.71 -5.82
N ASN A 96 -3.85 6.56 -5.97
CA ASN A 96 -5.21 6.10 -6.17
C ASN A 96 -5.34 5.14 -7.37
N LYS A 97 -6.11 4.06 -7.17
CA LYS A 97 -6.37 3.02 -8.18
C LYS A 97 -7.80 2.49 -8.18
N SER A 98 -8.68 3.09 -7.38
CA SER A 98 -10.10 2.72 -7.32
C SER A 98 -10.97 3.81 -7.92
N ASP A 99 -11.84 3.43 -8.85
CA ASP A 99 -12.81 4.32 -9.46
C ASP A 99 -13.99 4.62 -8.52
N GLU A 100 -14.54 5.82 -8.64
CA GLU A 100 -15.63 6.29 -7.79
C GLU A 100 -16.74 6.90 -8.64
N CYS A 101 -17.98 6.44 -8.48
CA CYS A 101 -19.13 7.07 -9.16
C CYS A 101 -19.37 8.49 -8.62
N SER A 102 -19.96 9.37 -9.44
CA SER A 102 -20.39 10.68 -8.95
C SER A 102 -21.68 10.57 -8.14
N ILE A 103 -21.81 11.37 -7.09
CA ILE A 103 -23.07 11.51 -6.36
C ILE A 103 -24.13 12.15 -7.24
N GLY A 104 -25.37 11.65 -7.12
CA GLY A 104 -26.53 12.19 -7.85
C GLY A 104 -26.61 11.77 -9.32
N ALA A 105 -25.63 11.00 -9.82
CA ALA A 105 -25.57 10.51 -11.20
C ALA A 105 -25.69 11.63 -12.26
N ASP A 106 -25.23 12.84 -11.94
CA ASP A 106 -25.33 14.02 -12.82
C ASP A 106 -24.15 14.15 -13.79
N ARG A 107 -23.09 13.36 -13.60
CA ARG A 107 -21.84 13.42 -14.37
C ARG A 107 -21.15 12.05 -14.40
N SER A 108 -20.04 11.96 -15.13
CA SER A 108 -19.16 10.81 -15.06
C SER A 108 -18.46 10.75 -13.70
N GLY A 109 -18.15 9.53 -13.23
CA GLY A 109 -17.37 9.32 -12.02
C GLY A 109 -15.94 9.84 -12.09
N TYR A 110 -15.17 9.54 -11.05
CA TYR A 110 -13.77 9.88 -10.89
C TYR A 110 -12.92 8.61 -11.07
N PRO A 111 -12.26 8.44 -12.23
CA PRO A 111 -11.27 7.40 -12.42
C PRO A 111 -10.11 7.61 -11.44
N ASP A 112 -9.56 6.53 -10.88
CA ASP A 112 -8.51 6.60 -9.84
C ASP A 112 -8.89 7.61 -8.73
N GLY A 113 -10.16 7.54 -8.30
CA GLY A 113 -10.79 8.46 -7.37
C GLY A 113 -10.26 8.36 -5.94
N TYR A 114 -9.98 7.15 -5.45
CA TYR A 114 -9.47 6.93 -4.10
C TYR A 114 -8.48 5.75 -4.05
N PHE A 115 -7.74 5.66 -2.94
CA PHE A 115 -6.83 4.55 -2.68
C PHE A 115 -7.52 3.46 -1.85
N ALA A 116 -8.09 3.83 -0.70
CA ALA A 116 -8.73 2.88 0.20
C ALA A 116 -10.14 3.31 0.65
N LYS A 117 -11.00 2.32 0.90
CA LYS A 117 -12.31 2.50 1.53
C LYS A 117 -12.33 1.79 2.88
N ILE A 118 -12.66 2.54 3.94
CA ILE A 118 -12.71 2.03 5.31
C ILE A 118 -14.17 1.96 5.76
N PRO A 119 -14.73 0.76 5.96
CA PRO A 119 -16.03 0.64 6.59
C PRO A 119 -15.92 0.98 8.07
N THR A 120 -16.92 1.66 8.60
CA THR A 120 -17.03 2.02 10.02
C THR A 120 -17.84 0.99 10.82
N GLY A 121 -18.39 -0.01 10.13
CA GLY A 121 -19.45 -0.89 10.63
C GLY A 121 -20.78 -0.14 10.75
N ASN A 122 -21.90 -0.82 11.01
CA ASN A 122 -23.15 -0.15 11.41
C ASN A 122 -23.06 0.46 12.83
N SER A 123 -21.87 0.88 13.21
CA SER A 123 -21.50 1.41 14.49
C SER A 123 -21.89 2.88 14.48
N SER A 124 -22.75 3.27 15.42
CA SER A 124 -22.90 4.67 15.74
C SER A 124 -21.49 5.23 15.98
N LEU A 125 -21.05 6.20 15.17
CA LEU A 125 -19.74 6.87 15.35
C LEU A 125 -19.64 7.68 16.65
N THR A 126 -20.60 7.49 17.56
CA THR A 126 -20.57 7.98 18.92
C THR A 126 -19.38 7.39 19.70
N VAL A 127 -19.02 8.10 20.76
CA VAL A 127 -17.79 8.10 21.57
C VAL A 127 -17.19 6.74 22.01
N ASP A 128 -17.85 5.61 21.77
CA ASP A 128 -17.61 4.37 22.52
C ASP A 128 -16.85 3.28 21.76
N ALA A 129 -16.48 3.47 20.49
CA ALA A 129 -15.68 2.47 19.77
C ALA A 129 -14.67 3.08 18.79
N PRO A 130 -13.38 2.66 18.84
CA PRO A 130 -12.43 2.90 17.76
C PRO A 130 -12.80 2.08 16.52
N ILE A 131 -12.31 2.51 15.36
CA ILE A 131 -12.51 1.78 14.09
C ILE A 131 -11.23 1.05 13.76
N PHE A 132 -11.34 -0.27 13.63
CA PHE A 132 -10.25 -1.14 13.19
C PHE A 132 -10.56 -1.72 11.82
N TYR A 133 -9.63 -1.56 10.89
CA TYR A 133 -9.65 -2.17 9.58
C TYR A 133 -8.48 -3.15 9.46
N SER A 134 -8.76 -4.29 8.83
CA SER A 134 -7.77 -5.23 8.33
C SER A 134 -8.14 -5.62 6.91
N ASP A 135 -7.13 -5.82 6.07
CA ASP A 135 -7.25 -6.34 4.71
C ASP A 135 -7.94 -7.73 4.63
N HIS A 136 -8.06 -8.45 5.74
CA HIS A 136 -8.78 -9.73 5.82
C HIS A 136 -10.20 -9.61 6.41
N SER A 137 -10.59 -8.45 6.95
CA SER A 137 -11.92 -8.23 7.54
C SER A 137 -12.88 -7.47 6.63
N ALA A 138 -12.37 -6.77 5.63
CA ALA A 138 -13.14 -5.94 4.71
C ALA A 138 -12.58 -6.02 3.29
N GLN A 139 -13.04 -5.13 2.40
CA GLN A 139 -12.54 -5.05 1.04
C GLN A 139 -11.02 -4.80 1.02
N GLU A 140 -10.31 -5.58 0.20
CA GLU A 140 -8.89 -5.35 -0.05
C GLU A 140 -8.66 -3.99 -0.72
N ASN A 141 -7.78 -3.18 -0.10
CA ASN A 141 -7.36 -1.90 -0.63
C ASN A 141 -5.93 -2.04 -1.20
N ASN A 142 -5.86 -2.34 -2.50
CA ASN A 142 -4.64 -2.80 -3.16
C ASN A 142 -4.41 -2.05 -4.49
N GLY A 143 -3.38 -1.22 -4.55
CA GLY A 143 -3.01 -0.43 -5.72
C GLY A 143 -1.81 -1.03 -6.46
N ARG A 144 -2.03 -1.53 -7.67
CA ARG A 144 -0.97 -2.04 -8.55
C ARG A 144 -0.57 -1.01 -9.59
N TYR A 145 0.73 -0.86 -9.82
CA TYR A 145 1.29 0.18 -10.68
C TYR A 145 2.01 -0.44 -11.87
N THR A 146 1.60 -0.05 -13.07
CA THR A 146 2.25 -0.43 -14.32
C THR A 146 2.24 0.78 -15.24
N PRO A 147 3.40 1.44 -15.50
CA PRO A 147 4.74 1.09 -15.00
C PRO A 147 4.90 1.24 -13.48
N ALA A 148 5.96 0.66 -12.92
CA ALA A 148 6.30 0.80 -11.51
C ALA A 148 6.58 2.28 -11.16
N ILE A 149 6.23 2.69 -9.94
CA ILE A 149 6.55 4.02 -9.43
C ILE A 149 8.06 4.08 -9.21
N GLY A 150 8.72 5.03 -9.88
CA GLY A 150 10.17 5.16 -9.82
C GLY A 150 10.68 5.47 -8.42
N LYS A 151 10.04 6.43 -7.73
CA LYS A 151 10.40 6.86 -6.36
C LYS A 151 9.17 7.23 -5.55
N LEU A 152 9.14 6.77 -4.30
CA LEU A 152 8.16 7.10 -3.30
C LEU A 152 8.88 7.51 -2.02
N ASP A 153 8.92 8.82 -1.74
CA ASP A 153 9.65 9.43 -0.62
C ASP A 153 8.72 10.09 0.42
N ARG A 154 7.47 10.34 0.03
CA ARG A 154 6.44 10.97 0.86
C ARG A 154 5.06 10.49 0.45
N LEU A 155 4.11 10.63 1.35
CA LEU A 155 2.69 10.39 1.06
C LEU A 155 1.89 11.62 1.43
N HIS A 156 1.05 12.07 0.50
CA HIS A 156 0.02 13.07 0.76
C HIS A 156 -1.30 12.33 0.96
N ILE A 157 -1.79 12.34 2.19
CA ILE A 157 -2.90 11.52 2.64
C ILE A 157 -4.07 12.45 2.96
N ARG A 158 -5.23 12.16 2.36
CA ARG A 158 -6.47 12.87 2.63
C ARG A 158 -7.59 11.91 2.96
N ILE A 159 -8.31 12.18 4.05
CA ILE A 159 -9.49 11.41 4.46
C ILE A 159 -10.74 12.19 4.12
N ARG A 160 -11.73 11.53 3.52
CA ARG A 160 -12.94 12.19 3.07
C ARG A 160 -14.13 11.25 2.98
N LYS A 161 -15.33 11.84 2.87
CA LYS A 161 -16.53 11.12 2.44
C LYS A 161 -16.57 10.97 0.91
N HIS A 162 -17.53 10.18 0.45
CA HIS A 162 -17.88 10.06 -0.96
C HIS A 162 -18.30 11.42 -1.57
N ASP A 163 -19.08 12.23 -0.85
CA ASP A 163 -19.61 13.52 -1.32
C ASP A 163 -18.60 14.66 -1.34
N HIS A 164 -17.40 14.41 -0.83
CA HIS A 164 -16.34 15.39 -0.72
C HIS A 164 -15.39 15.42 -1.92
N LYS A 165 -15.45 14.42 -2.83
CA LYS A 165 -14.51 14.32 -3.95
C LYS A 165 -14.48 15.59 -4.81
N GLY A 166 -15.65 16.15 -5.13
CA GLY A 166 -15.78 17.38 -5.91
C GLY A 166 -15.70 18.69 -5.09
N LYS A 167 -15.61 18.61 -3.76
CA LYS A 167 -15.79 19.77 -2.86
C LYS A 167 -14.53 20.20 -2.10
N ASN A 168 -13.37 19.57 -2.35
CA ASN A 168 -12.14 19.83 -1.59
C ASN A 168 -12.33 19.79 -0.05
N ASP A 169 -13.27 18.97 0.43
CA ASP A 169 -13.54 18.81 1.86
C ASP A 169 -13.00 17.48 2.40
N SER A 170 -12.82 17.36 3.71
CA SER A 170 -12.12 16.24 4.33
C SER A 170 -12.54 16.06 5.78
N LEU A 171 -12.13 14.95 6.39
CA LEU A 171 -12.52 14.56 7.74
C LEU A 171 -11.32 14.57 8.66
N TYR A 172 -11.48 15.15 9.85
CA TYR A 172 -10.48 15.08 10.92
C TYR A 172 -11.10 14.63 12.23
N TRP A 173 -10.26 14.20 13.17
CA TRP A 173 -10.67 13.83 14.51
C TRP A 173 -10.04 14.77 15.53
N LYS A 174 -10.84 15.17 16.53
CA LYS A 174 -10.38 16.01 17.64
C LYS A 174 -11.12 15.68 18.93
N ASN A 175 -10.48 15.98 20.04
CA ASN A 175 -11.07 16.03 21.37
C ASN A 175 -11.90 17.30 21.57
N GLN A 176 -12.66 17.34 22.68
CA GLN A 176 -13.43 18.52 23.09
C GLN A 176 -12.55 19.75 23.37
N ASP A 177 -11.29 19.54 23.73
CA ASP A 177 -10.31 20.59 23.97
C ASP A 177 -9.57 21.06 22.69
N GLU A 178 -10.08 20.69 21.51
CA GLU A 178 -9.50 21.01 20.20
C GLU A 178 -8.11 20.40 19.95
N THR A 179 -7.71 19.39 20.73
CA THR A 179 -6.52 18.59 20.42
C THR A 179 -6.81 17.54 19.36
N SER A 180 -5.85 17.27 18.48
CA SER A 180 -5.98 16.24 17.44
C SER A 180 -6.12 14.86 18.07
N LEU A 181 -7.06 14.07 17.56
CA LEU A 181 -7.13 12.64 17.85
C LEU A 181 -6.53 11.90 16.65
N ASP A 182 -5.33 11.40 16.82
CA ASP A 182 -4.54 10.83 15.74
C ASP A 182 -4.94 9.37 15.43
N TYR A 183 -4.72 8.95 14.18
CA TYR A 183 -4.96 7.60 13.67
C TYR A 183 -3.68 7.02 13.05
N SER A 184 -3.67 5.69 12.88
CA SER A 184 -2.55 4.98 12.27
C SER A 184 -2.96 4.20 11.01
N LEU A 185 -2.06 4.12 10.05
CA LEU A 185 -2.21 3.36 8.80
C LEU A 185 -0.98 2.48 8.61
N THR A 186 -1.20 1.21 8.27
CA THR A 186 -0.13 0.26 7.97
C THR A 186 -0.21 -0.20 6.52
N PHE A 187 0.84 0.08 5.75
CA PHE A 187 0.97 -0.28 4.35
C PHE A 187 1.98 -1.42 4.15
N GLU A 188 1.70 -2.28 3.19
CA GLU A 188 2.69 -3.15 2.56
C GLU A 188 3.11 -2.50 1.23
N ILE A 189 4.39 -2.23 1.09
CA ILE A 189 5.00 -1.71 -0.14
C ILE A 189 5.80 -2.84 -0.78
N GLU A 190 5.44 -3.20 -1.99
CA GLU A 190 6.13 -4.21 -2.80
C GLU A 190 6.92 -3.52 -3.92
N MET A 191 8.20 -3.84 -3.98
CA MET A 191 9.18 -3.24 -4.88
C MET A 191 9.87 -4.30 -5.72
N LEU A 192 10.34 -3.91 -6.89
CA LEU A 192 11.28 -4.71 -7.68
C LEU A 192 12.70 -4.43 -7.20
N ASP A 193 13.39 -5.48 -6.77
CA ASP A 193 14.78 -5.45 -6.36
C ASP A 193 15.63 -6.35 -7.28
N ASN A 194 16.89 -5.96 -7.47
CA ASN A 194 17.85 -6.76 -8.22
C ASN A 194 18.53 -7.72 -7.25
N ALA A 195 17.96 -8.91 -7.11
CA ALA A 195 18.56 -9.97 -6.32
C ALA A 195 19.27 -11.00 -7.20
N PHE A 196 19.92 -11.96 -6.55
CA PHE A 196 20.32 -13.21 -7.19
C PHE A 196 19.27 -14.27 -6.86
N ASP A 197 19.04 -15.20 -7.79
CA ASP A 197 18.20 -16.36 -7.53
C ASP A 197 18.76 -17.21 -6.37
N ASP A 198 17.88 -17.78 -5.55
CA ASP A 198 18.21 -18.62 -4.40
C ASP A 198 18.66 -20.00 -4.89
N HIS A 199 19.94 -20.14 -5.23
CA HIS A 199 20.47 -21.44 -5.63
C HIS A 199 20.83 -22.32 -4.42
N SER A 200 20.09 -23.42 -4.28
CA SER A 200 20.56 -24.66 -3.63
C SER A 200 20.64 -25.75 -4.70
N SER A 201 21.83 -26.22 -5.06
CA SER A 201 22.01 -27.07 -6.24
C SER A 201 22.17 -28.55 -5.91
N PHE A 202 21.40 -29.40 -6.59
CA PHE A 202 21.98 -30.43 -7.46
C PHE A 202 21.25 -30.41 -8.80
N GLU A 203 21.94 -29.93 -9.85
CA GLU A 203 21.50 -30.08 -11.24
C GLU A 203 22.24 -31.27 -11.84
N SER A 204 21.52 -32.29 -12.33
CA SER A 204 22.12 -33.51 -12.89
C SER A 204 21.81 -33.70 -14.38
N ARG A 205 22.89 -34.02 -15.11
CA ARG A 205 23.04 -34.58 -16.46
C ARG A 205 22.73 -33.68 -17.67
N ILE A 206 23.83 -33.17 -18.20
CA ILE A 206 24.21 -33.07 -19.61
C ILE A 206 23.49 -34.14 -20.47
N MET A 207 22.41 -33.75 -21.16
CA MET A 207 21.95 -34.44 -22.36
C MET A 207 22.57 -33.77 -23.58
N ASN A 208 23.69 -34.31 -24.04
CA ASN A 208 24.05 -34.27 -25.45
C ASN A 208 24.92 -35.50 -25.76
N ARG A 209 24.24 -36.63 -25.97
CA ARG A 209 24.82 -37.85 -26.52
C ARG A 209 24.64 -37.82 -28.05
N GLY A 210 25.75 -37.69 -28.78
CA GLY A 210 25.95 -38.37 -30.06
C GLY A 210 25.54 -37.63 -31.33
N ALA A 211 26.36 -36.67 -31.78
CA ALA A 211 26.58 -36.54 -33.22
C ALA A 211 27.61 -37.62 -33.62
N SER A 212 27.14 -38.65 -34.33
CA SER A 212 27.96 -39.71 -34.89
C SER A 212 29.00 -39.14 -35.84
N ALA A 213 30.28 -39.44 -35.59
CA ALA A 213 31.32 -39.30 -36.60
C ALA A 213 31.07 -40.31 -37.73
N PRO A 214 31.15 -39.93 -39.02
CA PRO A 214 31.21 -40.91 -40.09
C PRO A 214 32.61 -41.52 -40.14
N ASP A 215 32.66 -42.86 -40.09
CA ASP A 215 33.86 -43.65 -40.39
C ASP A 215 34.17 -43.60 -41.90
N LYS A 216 35.45 -43.35 -42.19
CA LYS A 216 36.21 -43.51 -43.45
C LYS A 216 35.87 -42.61 -44.64
#